data_AF-A0AAF3FDP3-F1
#
_entry.id   AF-A0AAF3FDP3-F1
#
_cell.length_a   1.000
_cell.length_b   1.000
_cell.length_c   1.000
_cell.angle_alpha   90.00
_cell.angle_beta   90.00
_cell.angle_gamma   90.00
#
_symmetry.space_group_name_H-M   'P 1'
#
loop_
_entity.id
_entity.type
_entity.pdbx_description
1 polymer ?
#
loop_
_entity_poly.entity_id
_entity_poly.type
_entity_poly.pdbx_seq_one_letter_code
_entity_poly.pdbx_strand_id
1 'polypeptide(L)'
;MALRVTPAAFARVSTKVMQLGELGAGMGKSGGGGGSIRDAGGAFGKLEAAREGEYFHKLQIRQIDDMRKQIRKELQFSEAEITKQRQNLQRTRERLAELDKLAREASERIIE
;
A
#
# COMPACT_ATOMS: atom_id res chain seq x y z
N MET A 1 -58.24 -25.75 -4.29
CA MET A 1 -56.92 -25.64 -3.65
C MET A 1 -56.33 -24.30 -4.06
N ALA A 2 -56.50 -23.24 -3.26
CA ALA A 2 -56.06 -21.88 -3.59
C ALA A 2 -55.16 -21.36 -2.47
N LEU A 3 -53.85 -21.36 -2.70
CA LEU A 3 -52.85 -20.85 -1.77
C LEU A 3 -52.78 -19.31 -1.92
N ARG A 4 -53.23 -18.60 -0.89
CA ARG A 4 -53.03 -17.14 -0.75
C ARG A 4 -51.63 -16.89 -0.22
N VAL A 5 -50.79 -16.23 -1.02
CA VAL A 5 -49.47 -15.75 -0.61
C VAL A 5 -49.66 -14.39 0.08
N THR A 6 -49.26 -14.28 1.34
CA THR A 6 -49.23 -13.02 2.10
C THR A 6 -47.87 -12.34 1.92
N PRO A 7 -47.78 -11.05 1.58
CA PRO A 7 -46.50 -10.36 1.54
C PRO A 7 -46.06 -9.99 2.96
N ALA A 8 -44.85 -10.43 3.35
CA ALA A 8 -44.22 -10.02 4.59
C ALA A 8 -43.94 -8.50 4.57
N ALA A 9 -44.34 -7.81 5.63
CA ALA A 9 -44.12 -6.38 5.82
C ALA A 9 -42.62 -6.07 5.80
N PHE A 10 -42.19 -5.24 4.85
CA PHE A 10 -40.82 -4.74 4.77
C PHE A 10 -40.62 -3.69 5.87
N ALA A 11 -40.02 -4.09 6.98
CA ALA A 11 -39.68 -3.19 8.07
C ALA A 11 -38.70 -2.12 7.58
N ARG A 12 -39.11 -0.85 7.65
CA ARG A 12 -38.33 0.32 7.25
C ARG A 12 -37.23 0.56 8.29
N VAL A 13 -36.00 0.15 8.00
CA VAL A 13 -34.83 0.45 8.84
C VAL A 13 -34.57 1.95 8.79
N SER A 14 -34.81 2.67 9.90
CA SER A 14 -34.39 4.06 10.07
C SER A 14 -32.88 4.09 10.35
N THR A 15 -32.10 4.62 9.42
CA THR A 15 -30.69 4.92 9.63
C THR A 15 -30.56 6.14 10.54
N LYS A 16 -30.34 5.89 11.84
CA LYS A 16 -29.94 6.94 12.79
C LYS A 16 -28.56 7.46 12.38
N VAL A 17 -28.50 8.71 11.91
CA VAL A 17 -27.24 9.42 11.65
C VAL A 17 -26.50 9.53 12.98
N MET A 18 -25.42 8.76 13.14
CA MET A 18 -24.52 8.86 14.29
C MET A 18 -23.85 10.23 14.24
N GLN A 19 -24.28 11.13 15.12
CA GLN A 19 -23.69 12.45 15.30
C GLN A 19 -22.25 12.25 15.80
N LEU A 20 -21.27 12.42 14.91
CA LEU A 20 -19.85 12.41 15.24
C LEU A 20 -19.62 13.41 16.39
N GLY A 21 -19.23 12.91 17.56
CA GLY A 21 -18.97 13.71 18.75
C GLY A 21 -17.94 14.82 18.47
N GLU A 22 -18.13 15.96 19.10
CA GLU A 22 -17.24 17.12 18.95
C GLU A 22 -15.82 16.76 19.43
N LEU A 23 -14.81 17.03 18.59
CA LEU A 23 -13.41 16.73 18.90
C LEU A 23 -13.01 17.48 20.20
N GLY A 24 -12.54 16.74 21.21
CA GLY A 24 -12.17 17.28 22.52
C GLY A 24 -13.33 17.43 23.52
N ALA A 25 -14.51 16.90 23.23
CA ALA A 25 -15.66 16.93 24.15
C ALA A 25 -15.66 15.75 25.14
N GLY A 26 -14.65 15.71 26.02
CA GLY A 26 -14.69 14.95 27.28
C GLY A 26 -14.96 13.44 27.21
N MET A 27 -14.88 12.79 28.37
CA MET A 27 -15.08 11.34 28.48
C MET A 27 -16.55 10.98 28.14
N GLY A 28 -16.77 10.20 27.08
CA GLY A 28 -18.08 9.61 26.75
C GLY A 28 -18.63 9.83 25.33
N LYS A 29 -17.98 10.60 24.45
CA LYS A 29 -18.51 10.81 23.08
C LYS A 29 -17.61 10.44 21.90
N SER A 30 -16.31 10.24 22.08
CA SER A 30 -15.45 9.61 21.04
C SER A 30 -14.03 9.35 21.56
N GLY A 31 -13.72 8.07 21.82
CA GLY A 31 -12.36 7.53 21.83
C GLY A 31 -11.48 7.83 23.06
N GLY A 32 -11.47 6.88 24.01
CA GLY A 32 -10.37 6.60 24.95
C GLY A 32 -10.04 7.67 25.99
N GLY A 33 -10.10 7.31 27.28
CA GLY A 33 -9.71 8.20 28.39
C GLY A 33 -8.26 8.65 28.28
N GLY A 34 -8.06 9.87 27.76
CA GLY A 34 -6.75 10.45 27.43
C GLY A 34 -6.12 11.23 28.58
N GLY A 35 -6.55 10.99 29.82
CA GLY A 35 -6.13 11.71 31.02
C GLY A 35 -7.08 12.86 31.39
N SER A 36 -6.92 13.39 32.60
CA SER A 36 -7.86 14.32 33.23
C SER A 36 -8.14 15.61 32.43
N ILE A 37 -7.19 16.06 31.58
CA ILE A 37 -7.34 17.28 30.76
C ILE A 37 -8.28 17.05 29.57
N ARG A 38 -8.15 15.90 28.91
CA ARG A 38 -9.01 15.51 27.78
C ARG A 38 -10.37 15.01 28.25
N ASP A 39 -10.40 14.33 29.40
CA ASP A 39 -11.63 13.84 30.04
C ASP A 39 -12.50 14.98 30.58
N ALA A 40 -11.88 16.04 31.12
CA ALA A 40 -12.60 17.22 31.61
C ALA A 40 -13.33 17.98 30.50
N GLY A 41 -12.86 17.90 29.24
CA GLY A 41 -13.50 18.52 28.09
C GLY A 41 -13.58 20.06 28.19
N GLY A 42 -12.62 20.75 27.57
CA GLY A 42 -12.55 22.22 27.60
C GLY A 42 -11.67 22.80 26.51
N ALA A 43 -11.40 24.11 26.55
CA ALA A 43 -10.58 24.78 25.54
C ALA A 43 -9.17 24.17 25.41
N PHE A 44 -8.57 23.76 26.53
CA PHE A 44 -7.29 23.06 26.56
C PHE A 44 -7.38 21.64 25.98
N GLY A 45 -8.43 20.87 26.28
CA GLY A 45 -8.63 19.55 25.68
C GLY A 45 -8.89 19.59 24.16
N LYS A 46 -9.55 20.64 23.65
CA LYS A 46 -9.72 20.88 22.20
C LYS A 46 -8.39 21.24 21.53
N LEU A 47 -7.57 22.08 22.17
CA LEU A 47 -6.23 22.45 21.69
C LEU A 47 -5.28 21.25 21.65
N GLU A 48 -5.30 20.41 22.69
CA GLU A 48 -4.52 19.16 22.75
C GLU A 48 -4.94 18.19 21.64
N ALA A 49 -6.25 17.98 21.44
CA ALA A 49 -6.75 17.12 20.37
C ALA A 49 -6.32 17.59 18.97
N ALA A 50 -6.31 18.91 18.73
CA ALA A 50 -5.83 19.47 17.46
C ALA A 50 -4.33 19.26 17.25
N ARG A 51 -3.51 19.52 18.28
CA ARG A 51 -2.05 19.32 18.23
C ARG A 51 -1.66 17.86 18.05
N GLU A 52 -2.34 16.95 18.75
CA GLU A 52 -2.18 15.51 18.55
C GLU A 52 -2.54 15.12 17.12
N GLY A 53 -3.66 15.61 16.59
CA GLY A 53 -4.07 15.37 15.21
C GLY A 53 -3.01 15.81 14.19
N GLU A 54 -2.46 17.01 14.33
CA GLU A 54 -1.36 17.48 13.49
C GLU A 54 -0.10 16.61 13.60
N TYR A 55 0.26 16.20 14.81
CA TYR A 55 1.41 15.34 15.05
C TYR A 55 1.25 13.99 14.35
N PHE A 56 0.11 13.32 14.53
CA PHE A 56 -0.15 12.03 13.90
C PHE A 56 -0.22 12.13 12.38
N HIS A 57 -0.81 13.20 11.84
CA HIS A 57 -0.81 13.44 10.40
C HIS A 57 0.61 13.59 9.85
N LYS A 58 1.47 14.40 10.50
CA LYS A 58 2.88 14.54 10.12
C LYS A 58 3.64 13.22 10.25
N LEU A 59 3.35 12.42 11.29
CA LEU A 59 3.96 11.11 11.48
C LEU A 59 3.58 10.14 10.36
N GLN A 60 2.31 10.09 9.96
CA GLN A 60 1.84 9.27 8.86
C GLN A 60 2.51 9.65 7.54
N ILE A 61 2.64 10.95 7.23
CA ILE A 61 3.35 11.41 6.04
C ILE A 61 4.81 10.94 6.06
N ARG A 62 5.50 11.08 7.18
CA ARG A 62 6.90 10.62 7.32
C ARG A 62 7.03 9.12 7.07
N GLN A 63 6.13 8.31 7.64
CA GLN A 63 6.11 6.86 7.43
C GLN A 63 5.94 6.51 5.94
N ILE A 64 4.99 7.16 5.26
CA ILE A 64 4.76 6.95 3.84
C ILE A 64 5.99 7.35 3.01
N ASP A 65 6.64 8.46 3.35
CA ASP A 65 7.83 8.91 2.64
C ASP A 65 9.03 7.99 2.84
N ASP A 66 9.19 7.42 4.04
CA ASP A 66 10.25 6.44 4.30
C ASP A 66 10.01 5.12 3.55
N MET A 67 8.76 4.63 3.52
CA MET A 67 8.37 3.48 2.69
C MET A 67 8.64 3.75 1.21
N ARG A 68 8.29 4.95 0.70
CA ARG A 68 8.58 5.35 -0.68
C ARG A 68 10.08 5.34 -0.97
N LYS A 69 10.92 5.81 -0.05
CA LYS A 69 12.39 5.77 -0.22
C LYS A 69 12.90 4.33 -0.29
N GLN A 70 12.41 3.44 0.56
CA GLN A 70 12.80 2.02 0.54
C GLN A 70 12.45 1.36 -0.79
N ILE A 71 11.20 1.53 -1.24
CA ILE A 71 10.72 0.99 -2.52
C ILE A 71 11.54 1.56 -3.70
N ARG A 72 11.89 2.85 -3.68
CA ARG A 72 12.76 3.44 -4.71
C ARG A 72 14.15 2.79 -4.75
N LYS A 73 14.73 2.48 -3.59
CA LYS A 73 16.04 1.78 -3.53
C LYS A 73 15.93 0.36 -4.07
N GLU A 74 14.87 -0.36 -3.72
CA GLU A 74 14.60 -1.70 -4.24
C GLU A 74 14.42 -1.69 -5.76
N LEU A 75 13.72 -0.68 -6.29
CA LEU A 75 13.56 -0.49 -7.73
C LEU A 75 14.92 -0.27 -8.43
N GLN A 76 15.75 0.63 -7.91
CA GLN A 76 17.08 0.89 -8.46
C GLN A 76 17.97 -0.36 -8.45
N PHE A 77 17.91 -1.14 -7.36
CA PHE A 77 18.65 -2.40 -7.27
C PHE A 77 18.16 -3.41 -8.31
N SER A 78 16.85 -3.56 -8.44
CA SER A 78 16.22 -4.46 -9.42
C SER A 78 16.56 -4.06 -10.86
N GLU A 79 16.55 -2.76 -11.17
CA GLU A 79 16.98 -2.23 -12.47
C GLU A 79 18.45 -2.58 -12.75
N ALA A 80 19.34 -2.39 -11.77
CA ALA A 80 20.74 -2.76 -11.90
C ALA A 80 20.92 -4.26 -12.16
N GLU A 81 20.17 -5.13 -11.46
CA GLU A 81 20.18 -6.58 -11.71
C GLU A 81 19.73 -6.93 -13.13
N ILE A 82 18.66 -6.30 -13.61
CA ILE A 82 18.17 -6.49 -15.00
C ILE A 82 19.26 -6.11 -16.00
N THR A 83 19.97 -4.99 -15.80
CA THR A 83 21.05 -4.59 -16.71
C THR A 83 22.18 -5.62 -16.75
N LYS A 84 22.60 -6.14 -15.58
CA LYS A 84 23.62 -7.18 -15.47
C LYS A 84 23.17 -8.49 -16.13
N GLN A 85 21.92 -8.90 -15.91
CA GLN A 85 21.35 -10.08 -16.55
C GLN A 85 21.29 -9.93 -18.07
N ARG A 86 20.90 -8.75 -18.58
CA ARG A 86 20.91 -8.46 -20.02
C ARG A 86 22.32 -8.56 -20.62
N GLN A 87 23.33 -8.03 -19.95
CA GLN A 87 24.73 -8.16 -20.39
C GLN A 87 25.19 -9.61 -20.42
N ASN A 88 24.86 -10.40 -19.39
CA ASN A 88 25.18 -11.83 -19.37
C ASN A 88 24.49 -12.57 -20.52
N LEU A 89 23.21 -12.28 -20.76
CA LEU A 89 22.44 -12.87 -21.85
C LEU A 89 23.05 -12.52 -23.22
N GLN A 90 23.48 -11.26 -23.40
CA GLN A 90 24.19 -10.84 -24.61
C GLN A 90 25.48 -11.64 -24.82
N ARG A 91 26.34 -11.76 -23.80
CA ARG A 91 27.57 -12.56 -23.87
C ARG A 91 27.29 -14.02 -24.19
N THR A 92 26.24 -14.59 -23.62
CA THR A 92 25.83 -15.98 -23.91
C THR A 92 25.38 -16.13 -25.36
N ARG A 93 24.65 -15.15 -25.91
CA ARG A 93 24.26 -15.12 -27.33
C ARG A 93 25.47 -15.00 -28.26
N GLU A 94 26.43 -14.16 -27.93
CA GLU A 94 27.67 -14.00 -28.70
C GLU A 94 28.46 -15.31 -28.74
N ARG A 95 28.64 -15.98 -27.59
CA ARG A 95 29.28 -17.31 -27.53
C ARG A 95 28.55 -18.37 -28.36
N LEU A 96 27.21 -18.34 -28.34
CA LEU A 96 26.43 -19.27 -29.16
C LEU A 96 26.69 -19.02 -30.65
N ALA A 97 26.69 -17.76 -31.09
CA ALA A 97 26.97 -17.41 -32.48
C ALA A 97 28.39 -17.77 -32.91
N GLU A 98 29.38 -17.65 -32.02
CA GLU A 98 30.76 -18.12 -32.27
C GLU A 98 30.80 -19.64 -32.47
N LEU A 99 30.15 -20.40 -31.60
CA LEU A 99 30.06 -21.86 -31.74
C LEU A 99 29.34 -22.26 -33.03
N ASP A 100 28.26 -21.57 -33.40
CA ASP A 100 27.53 -21.82 -34.65
C ASP A 100 28.42 -21.56 -35.89
N LYS A 101 29.27 -20.52 -35.86
CA LYS A 101 30.24 -20.25 -36.92
C LYS A 101 31.30 -21.34 -37.01
N LEU A 102 31.90 -21.71 -35.87
CA LEU A 102 32.91 -22.78 -35.81
C LEU A 102 32.34 -24.12 -36.30
N ALA A 103 31.08 -24.43 -35.97
CA ALA A 103 30.41 -25.62 -36.46
C ALA A 103 30.25 -25.62 -37.99
N ARG A 104 29.91 -24.47 -38.59
CA ARG A 104 29.84 -24.31 -40.06
C ARG A 104 31.21 -24.48 -40.71
N GLU A 105 32.23 -23.78 -40.22
CA GLU A 105 33.60 -23.89 -40.75
C GLU A 105 34.15 -25.32 -40.63
N ALA A 106 33.87 -26.01 -39.52
CA ALA A 106 34.25 -27.41 -39.36
C ALA A 106 33.52 -28.32 -40.35
N SER A 107 32.24 -28.06 -40.65
CA SER A 107 31.51 -28.83 -41.65
C SER A 107 32.02 -28.60 -43.07
N GLU A 108 32.45 -27.38 -43.41
CA GLU A 108 33.03 -27.04 -44.71
C GLU A 108 34.39 -27.73 -44.91
N ARG A 109 35.24 -27.77 -43.87
CA ARG A 109 36.54 -28.48 -43.91
C ARG A 109 36.44 -30.00 -44.06
N ILE A 110 35.29 -30.61 -43.77
CA ILE A 110 35.08 -32.05 -43.95
C ILE A 110 34.78 -32.37 -45.43
N ILE A 111 34.32 -31.39 -46.20
CA ILE A 111 33.89 -31.55 -47.60
C ILE A 111 35.05 -31.33 -48.58
N GLU A 112 36.07 -30.55 -48.20
CA GLU A 112 37.36 -30.41 -48.92
C GLU A 112 38.31 -31.60 -48.67
#